data_AF-A0AB34Z367-F1
#
_entry.id   AF-A0AB34Z367-F1
#
_cell.length_a   1.000
_cell.length_b   1.000
_cell.length_c   1.000
_cell.angle_alpha   90.00
_cell.angle_beta   90.00
_cell.angle_gamma   90.00
#
_symmetry.space_group_name_H-M   'P 1'
#
loop_
_entity.id
_entity.type
_entity.pdbx_description
1 polymer ?
#
loop_
_entity_poly.entity_id
_entity_poly.type
_entity_poly.pdbx_seq_one_letter_code
_entity_poly.pdbx_strand_id
1 'polypeptide(L)'
;MFLFRFFFKRKSAKRKNFYRINLDEFILISKHLINSTSTTHQLLGIIMASGISLAHLKNQNIKTPYNFKSDILSYALDNGLQIETYSLICSNEISRCIENLDKNRLLSIDARRINYVANNIFGFGITAKQLKIIYSFACKVKRNFKLNYI
;
A
#
# COMPACT_ATOMS: atom_id res chain seq x y z
N MET A 1 -50.18 -14.10 -19.07
CA MET A 1 -49.40 -14.75 -17.98
C MET A 1 -47.95 -14.85 -18.46
N PHE A 2 -47.08 -13.92 -18.06
CA PHE A 2 -45.68 -13.87 -18.52
C PHE A 2 -44.82 -14.81 -17.67
N LEU A 3 -44.27 -15.87 -18.27
CA LEU A 3 -43.24 -16.70 -17.64
C LEU A 3 -41.90 -15.94 -17.62
N PHE A 4 -41.51 -15.45 -16.45
CA PHE A 4 -40.15 -15.01 -16.19
C PHE A 4 -39.19 -16.22 -16.24
N ARG A 5 -38.44 -16.35 -17.33
CA ARG A 5 -37.28 -17.25 -17.40
C ARG A 5 -36.19 -16.70 -16.48
N PHE A 6 -36.16 -17.19 -15.24
CA PHE A 6 -35.02 -17.01 -14.34
C PHE A 6 -33.81 -17.73 -14.92
N PHE A 7 -32.93 -16.99 -15.60
CA PHE A 7 -31.60 -17.47 -15.95
C PHE A 7 -30.77 -17.55 -14.67
N PHE A 8 -30.79 -18.70 -14.00
CA PHE A 8 -29.73 -19.07 -13.07
C PHE A 8 -28.43 -19.18 -13.86
N LYS A 9 -27.71 -18.06 -14.03
CA LYS A 9 -26.29 -18.10 -14.40
C LYS A 9 -25.57 -18.87 -13.30
N ARG A 10 -25.38 -20.18 -13.52
CA ARG A 10 -24.41 -21.00 -12.78
C ARG A 10 -23.10 -20.21 -12.75
N LYS A 11 -22.78 -19.60 -11.59
CA LYS A 11 -21.46 -19.01 -11.37
C LYS A 11 -20.48 -20.17 -11.54
N SER A 12 -19.70 -20.17 -12.63
CA SER A 12 -18.65 -21.17 -12.77
C SER A 12 -17.72 -21.02 -11.58
N ALA A 13 -17.33 -22.14 -10.97
CA ALA A 13 -16.38 -22.12 -9.87
C ALA A 13 -15.08 -21.51 -10.41
N LYS A 14 -14.78 -20.26 -10.02
CA LYS A 14 -13.54 -19.60 -10.41
C LYS A 14 -12.38 -20.51 -9.98
N ARG A 15 -11.55 -20.96 -10.93
CA ARG A 15 -10.27 -21.60 -10.61
C ARG A 15 -9.51 -20.70 -9.64
N LYS A 16 -9.07 -21.27 -8.52
CA LYS A 16 -8.24 -20.55 -7.55
C LYS A 16 -6.85 -20.41 -8.16
N ASN A 17 -6.57 -19.25 -8.76
CA ASN A 17 -5.22 -18.91 -9.19
C ASN A 17 -4.43 -18.44 -7.96
N PHE A 18 -3.31 -19.10 -7.67
CA PHE A 18 -2.38 -18.69 -6.62
C PHE A 18 -1.31 -17.80 -7.25
N TYR A 19 -1.22 -16.56 -6.79
CA TYR A 19 -0.12 -15.65 -7.16
C TYR A 19 0.88 -15.62 -6.01
N ARG A 20 2.14 -15.97 -6.30
CA ARG A 20 3.24 -15.86 -5.34
C ARG A 20 3.91 -14.52 -5.54
N ILE A 21 4.05 -13.76 -4.46
CA ILE A 21 4.73 -12.46 -4.49
C ILE A 21 6.14 -12.67 -3.96
N ASN A 22 7.13 -12.23 -4.75
CA ASN A 22 8.51 -12.13 -4.31
C ASN A 22 8.63 -10.90 -3.40
N LEU A 23 9.09 -11.10 -2.17
CA LEU A 23 9.20 -10.02 -1.19
C LEU A 23 10.30 -9.02 -1.56
N ASP A 24 11.42 -9.48 -2.10
CA ASP A 24 12.52 -8.58 -2.46
C ASP A 24 12.10 -7.67 -3.63
N GLU A 25 11.42 -8.24 -4.61
CA GLU A 25 10.84 -7.49 -5.73
C GLU A 25 9.77 -6.50 -5.25
N PHE A 26 8.89 -6.92 -4.33
CA PHE A 26 7.87 -6.06 -3.75
C PHE A 26 8.49 -4.84 -3.04
N ILE A 27 9.56 -5.06 -2.26
CA ILE A 27 10.28 -3.99 -1.56
C ILE A 27 10.99 -3.08 -2.57
N LEU A 28 11.66 -3.65 -3.56
CA LEU A 28 12.36 -2.90 -4.61
C LEU A 28 11.41 -2.00 -5.40
N ILE A 29 10.27 -2.54 -5.84
CA ILE A 29 9.21 -1.77 -6.53
C ILE A 29 8.73 -0.63 -5.64
N SER A 30 8.46 -0.89 -4.36
CA SER A 30 7.98 0.15 -3.43
C SER A 30 8.97 1.31 -3.32
N LYS A 31 10.28 1.00 -3.27
CA LYS A 31 11.36 1.99 -3.21
C LYS A 31 11.43 2.83 -4.49
N HIS A 32 11.32 2.20 -5.66
CA HIS A 32 11.31 2.93 -6.94
C HIS A 32 10.09 3.83 -7.07
N LEU A 33 8.90 3.36 -6.68
CA LEU A 33 7.66 4.11 -6.77
C LEU A 33 7.66 5.36 -5.87
N ILE A 34 8.23 5.28 -4.67
CA ILE A 34 8.37 6.42 -3.75
C ILE A 34 9.23 7.54 -4.36
N ASN A 35 10.23 7.18 -5.16
CA ASN A 35 11.10 8.13 -5.84
C ASN A 35 10.55 8.58 -7.20
N SER A 36 9.32 8.19 -7.56
CA SER A 36 8.70 8.62 -8.81
C SER A 36 8.23 10.07 -8.74
N THR A 37 8.14 10.72 -9.90
CA THR A 37 7.55 12.06 -10.05
C THR A 37 6.02 12.07 -10.05
N SER A 38 5.38 10.91 -10.23
CA SER A 38 3.92 10.78 -10.23
C SER A 38 3.40 10.59 -8.80
N THR A 39 2.51 11.49 -8.36
CA THR A 39 1.84 11.39 -7.06
C THR A 39 1.12 10.05 -6.87
N THR A 40 0.55 9.48 -7.94
CA THR A 40 -0.11 8.16 -7.87
C THR A 40 0.91 7.04 -7.61
N HIS A 41 2.09 7.11 -8.22
CA HIS A 41 3.16 6.15 -7.98
C HIS A 41 3.72 6.31 -6.57
N GLN A 42 3.99 7.54 -6.13
CA GLN A 42 4.44 7.83 -4.78
C GLN A 42 3.47 7.25 -3.74
N LEU A 43 2.16 7.50 -3.89
CA LEU A 43 1.13 6.93 -3.01
C LEU A 43 1.15 5.40 -2.98
N LEU A 44 1.23 4.76 -4.16
CA LEU A 44 1.31 3.31 -4.25
C LEU A 44 2.56 2.78 -3.53
N GLY A 45 3.72 3.41 -3.76
CA GLY A 45 4.97 3.08 -3.11
C GLY A 45 4.90 3.21 -1.59
N ILE A 46 4.32 4.31 -1.07
CA ILE A 46 4.11 4.52 0.37
C ILE A 46 3.20 3.42 0.95
N ILE A 47 2.07 3.11 0.31
CA ILE A 47 1.15 2.06 0.75
C ILE A 47 1.87 0.71 0.83
N MET A 48 2.68 0.37 -0.18
CA MET A 48 3.45 -0.87 -0.21
C MET A 48 4.54 -0.91 0.87
N ALA A 49 5.26 0.19 1.07
CA ALA A 49 6.39 0.26 1.98
C ALA A 49 6.00 0.36 3.47
N SER A 50 4.87 0.98 3.78
CA SER A 50 4.46 1.33 5.15
C SER A 50 3.11 0.76 5.57
N GLY A 51 2.29 0.27 4.64
CA GLY A 51 0.93 -0.19 4.95
C GLY A 51 -0.04 0.91 5.37
N ILE A 52 0.36 2.19 5.30
CA ILE A 52 -0.54 3.33 5.54
C ILE A 52 -1.66 3.29 4.50
N SER A 53 -2.90 3.48 4.95
CA SER A 53 -4.04 3.45 4.04
C SER A 53 -4.07 4.71 3.16
N LEU A 54 -4.61 4.57 1.94
CA LEU A 54 -4.83 5.74 1.08
C LEU A 54 -5.68 6.81 1.77
N ALA A 55 -6.66 6.42 2.58
CA ALA A 55 -7.50 7.36 3.33
C ALA A 55 -6.68 8.22 4.31
N HIS A 56 -5.69 7.63 4.99
CA HIS A 56 -4.80 8.36 5.88
C HIS A 56 -3.85 9.26 5.09
N LEU A 57 -3.30 8.78 3.97
CA LEU A 57 -2.42 9.59 3.11
C LEU A 57 -3.14 10.78 2.46
N LYS A 58 -4.46 10.71 2.31
CA LYS A 58 -5.27 11.82 1.81
C LYS A 58 -5.57 12.88 2.89
N ASN A 59 -5.21 12.63 4.15
CA ASN A 59 -5.24 13.67 5.16
C ASN A 59 -4.14 14.71 4.85
N GLN A 60 -4.53 15.95 4.57
CA GLN A 60 -3.62 17.00 4.09
C GLN A 60 -2.61 17.46 5.14
N ASN A 61 -2.88 17.19 6.41
CA ASN A 61 -2.07 17.61 7.55
C ASN A 61 -1.44 16.40 8.27
N ILE A 62 -1.33 15.27 7.57
CA ILE A 62 -0.60 14.12 8.09
C ILE A 62 0.81 14.57 8.49
N LYS A 63 1.19 14.31 9.74
CA LYS A 63 2.51 14.63 10.27
C LYS A 63 3.31 13.35 10.43
N THR A 64 4.53 13.35 9.93
CA THR A 64 5.46 12.22 10.06
C THR A 64 6.68 12.68 10.85
N PRO A 65 6.65 12.64 12.19
CA PRO A 65 7.80 13.06 12.98
C PRO A 65 9.05 12.27 12.60
N TYR A 66 10.19 12.94 12.64
CA TYR A 66 11.49 12.34 12.34
C TYR A 66 11.76 11.18 13.31
N ASN A 67 12.22 10.05 12.79
CA ASN A 67 12.57 8.88 13.60
C ASN A 67 14.04 8.50 13.41
N PHE A 68 14.76 8.33 14.52
CA PHE A 68 16.11 7.79 14.52
C PHE A 68 16.14 6.29 14.17
N LYS A 69 15.05 5.57 14.42
CA LYS A 69 14.90 4.16 14.03
C LYS A 69 14.44 4.09 12.57
N SER A 70 15.31 3.57 11.71
CA SER A 70 15.07 3.53 10.26
C SER A 70 13.97 2.55 9.82
N ASP A 71 13.53 1.63 10.69
CA ASP A 71 12.55 0.60 10.40
C ASP A 71 11.16 0.86 11.02
N ILE A 72 10.99 1.95 11.78
CA ILE A 72 9.69 2.34 12.36
C ILE A 72 9.27 3.70 11.80
N LEU A 73 8.05 3.76 11.29
CA LEU A 73 7.39 4.98 10.83
C LEU A 73 6.27 5.33 11.78
N SER A 74 6.30 6.55 12.31
CA SER A 74 5.26 7.11 13.17
C SER A 74 4.56 8.24 12.42
N TYR A 75 3.23 8.33 12.53
CA TYR A 75 2.46 9.40 11.91
C TYR A 75 1.22 9.79 12.72
N ALA A 76 0.81 11.05 12.58
CA ALA A 76 -0.36 11.61 13.23
C ALA A 76 -1.33 12.21 12.20
N LEU A 77 -2.63 12.05 12.45
CA LEU A 77 -3.72 12.64 11.66
C LEU A 77 -4.35 13.83 12.41
N ASP A 78 -5.13 14.64 11.68
CA ASP A 78 -5.82 15.83 12.25
C ASP A 78 -6.74 15.52 13.43
N ASN A 79 -7.35 14.34 13.42
CA ASN A 79 -8.26 13.91 14.48
C ASN A 79 -7.53 13.48 15.77
N GLY A 80 -6.22 13.70 15.86
CA GLY A 80 -5.39 13.30 16.99
C GLY A 80 -4.96 11.84 16.99
N LEU A 81 -5.39 11.03 16.01
CA LEU A 81 -4.97 9.63 15.91
C LEU A 81 -3.49 9.54 15.56
N GLN A 82 -2.73 8.89 16.44
CA GLN A 82 -1.30 8.60 16.26
C GLN A 82 -1.09 7.12 16.04
N ILE A 83 -0.27 6.76 15.05
CA ILE A 83 -0.03 5.37 14.66
C ILE A 83 1.47 5.17 14.44
N GLU A 84 1.98 4.07 14.97
CA GLU A 84 3.31 3.56 14.63
C GLU A 84 3.18 2.29 13.80
N THR A 85 4.06 2.15 12.81
CA THR A 85 4.10 0.99 11.94
C THR A 85 5.51 0.66 11.51
N TYR A 86 5.75 -0.60 11.13
CA TYR A 86 7.04 -0.98 10.57
C TYR A 86 7.16 -0.46 9.14
N SER A 87 8.38 -0.23 8.69
CA SER A 87 8.67 0.19 7.33
C SER A 87 9.55 -0.84 6.65
N LEU A 88 9.19 -1.17 5.40
CA LEU A 88 9.97 -2.10 4.57
C LEU A 88 11.23 -1.44 3.99
N ILE A 89 11.20 -0.12 3.82
CA ILE A 89 12.34 0.72 3.45
C ILE A 89 12.60 1.76 4.55
N CYS A 90 13.58 2.65 4.38
CA CYS A 90 13.92 3.66 5.39
C CYS A 90 12.70 4.56 5.72
N SER A 91 12.30 4.59 7.00
CA SER A 91 11.20 5.42 7.49
C SER A 91 11.36 6.90 7.12
N ASN A 92 12.58 7.44 7.19
CA ASN A 92 12.86 8.83 6.83
C ASN A 92 12.72 9.13 5.33
N GLU A 93 12.92 8.14 4.45
CA GLU A 93 12.60 8.28 3.02
C GLU A 93 11.09 8.37 2.81
N ILE A 94 10.32 7.55 3.54
CA ILE A 94 8.86 7.55 3.47
C ILE A 94 8.30 8.87 4.01
N SER A 95 8.76 9.35 5.17
CA SER A 95 8.34 10.62 5.77
C SER A 95 8.59 11.79 4.81
N ARG A 96 9.81 11.90 4.25
CA ARG A 96 10.12 12.92 3.24
C ARG A 96 9.23 12.82 2.02
N CYS A 97 8.91 11.61 1.56
CA CYS A 97 7.98 11.45 0.44
C CYS A 97 6.58 11.96 0.80
N ILE A 98 6.07 11.64 1.99
CA ILE A 98 4.73 12.07 2.45
C ILE A 98 4.66 13.59 2.56
N GLU A 99 5.67 14.23 3.15
CA GLU A 99 5.75 15.69 3.29
C GLU A 99 5.76 16.41 1.95
N ASN A 100 6.37 15.80 0.92
CA ASN A 100 6.50 16.36 -0.42
C ASN A 100 5.37 15.97 -1.38
N LEU A 101 4.34 15.25 -0.93
CA LEU A 101 3.20 14.91 -1.78
C LEU A 101 2.45 16.17 -2.23
N ASP A 102 2.05 16.20 -3.50
CA ASP A 102 1.19 17.26 -4.04
C ASP A 102 -0.24 17.15 -3.45
N LYS A 103 -0.45 17.91 -2.37
CA LYS A 103 -1.68 17.91 -1.57
C LYS A 103 -2.93 18.28 -2.37
N ASN A 104 -2.79 19.08 -3.43
CA ASN A 104 -3.91 19.46 -4.28
C ASN A 104 -4.37 18.27 -5.14
N ARG A 105 -3.41 17.49 -5.64
CA ARG A 105 -3.71 16.30 -6.45
C ARG A 105 -4.20 15.12 -5.61
N LEU A 106 -3.79 15.00 -4.34
CA LEU A 106 -4.19 13.90 -3.45
C LEU A 106 -5.71 13.69 -3.38
N LEU A 107 -6.49 14.77 -3.30
CA LEU A 107 -7.95 14.70 -3.17
C LEU A 107 -8.60 14.03 -4.38
N SER A 108 -8.06 14.25 -5.57
CA SER A 108 -8.56 13.71 -6.84
C SER A 108 -8.21 12.23 -7.07
N ILE A 109 -7.24 11.68 -6.34
CA ILE A 109 -6.80 10.30 -6.52
C ILE A 109 -7.74 9.37 -5.75
N ASP A 110 -8.38 8.47 -6.48
CA ASP A 110 -9.23 7.43 -5.93
C ASP A 110 -8.51 6.07 -5.85
N ALA A 111 -9.10 5.14 -5.10
CA ALA A 111 -8.56 3.80 -4.95
C ALA A 111 -8.54 3.01 -6.27
N ARG A 112 -9.42 3.31 -7.24
CA ARG A 112 -9.45 2.64 -8.54
C ARG A 112 -8.19 2.95 -9.32
N ARG A 113 -7.71 4.19 -9.27
CA ARG A 113 -6.47 4.60 -9.93
C ARG A 113 -5.24 3.93 -9.32
N ILE A 114 -5.18 3.81 -7.99
CA ILE A 114 -4.11 3.05 -7.31
C ILE A 114 -4.16 1.57 -7.70
N ASN A 115 -5.34 0.95 -7.69
CA ASN A 115 -5.50 -0.45 -8.08
C ASN A 115 -5.14 -0.66 -9.56
N TYR A 116 -5.50 0.27 -10.44
CA TYR A 116 -5.16 0.21 -11.87
C TYR A 116 -3.64 0.19 -12.08
N VAL A 117 -2.91 1.11 -11.44
CA VAL A 117 -1.45 1.13 -11.51
C VAL A 117 -0.86 -0.16 -10.94
N ALA A 118 -1.34 -0.61 -9.77
CA ALA A 118 -0.86 -1.85 -9.17
C ALA A 118 -1.10 -3.06 -10.09
N ASN A 119 -2.25 -3.15 -10.74
CA ASN A 119 -2.55 -4.22 -11.69
C ASN A 119 -1.61 -4.21 -12.90
N ASN A 120 -1.23 -3.03 -13.39
CA ASN A 120 -0.29 -2.90 -14.50
C ASN A 120 1.13 -3.33 -14.10
N ILE A 121 1.53 -3.10 -12.86
CA ILE A 121 2.85 -3.51 -12.34
C ILE A 121 2.89 -5.02 -12.09
N PHE A 122 1.89 -5.56 -11.41
CA PHE A 122 1.89 -6.96 -10.97
C PHE A 122 1.31 -7.94 -12.01
N GLY A 123 0.61 -7.44 -13.04
CA GLY A 123 0.02 -8.28 -14.09
C GLY A 123 -1.22 -9.06 -13.66
N PHE A 124 -1.79 -8.79 -12.48
CA PHE A 124 -3.02 -9.42 -11.99
C PHE A 124 -3.86 -8.48 -11.15
N GLY A 125 -5.14 -8.82 -10.97
CA GLY A 125 -6.09 -8.03 -10.18
C GLY A 125 -5.74 -7.99 -8.70
N ILE A 126 -5.12 -6.90 -8.27
CA ILE A 126 -4.73 -6.59 -6.91
C ILE A 126 -5.31 -5.25 -6.46
N THR A 127 -5.67 -5.17 -5.19
CA THR A 127 -6.23 -3.97 -4.58
C THR A 127 -5.30 -3.39 -3.52
N ALA A 128 -5.42 -2.10 -3.24
CA ALA A 128 -4.70 -1.45 -2.14
C ALA A 128 -4.90 -2.15 -0.78
N LYS A 129 -6.07 -2.76 -0.54
CA LYS A 129 -6.33 -3.55 0.65
C LYS A 129 -5.50 -4.84 0.67
N GLN A 130 -5.36 -5.51 -0.47
CA GLN A 130 -4.49 -6.70 -0.58
C GLN A 130 -3.00 -6.32 -0.48
N LEU A 131 -2.58 -5.18 -1.03
CA LEU A 131 -1.22 -4.65 -0.85
C LEU A 131 -0.88 -4.46 0.64
N LYS A 132 -1.83 -3.96 1.44
CA LYS A 132 -1.65 -3.87 2.90
C LYS A 132 -1.45 -5.23 3.56
N ILE A 133 -2.18 -6.26 3.11
CA ILE A 133 -2.01 -7.64 3.63
C ILE A 133 -0.61 -8.16 3.29
N ILE A 134 -0.15 -7.92 2.05
CA ILE A 134 1.18 -8.34 1.58
C ILE A 134 2.27 -7.61 2.39
N TYR A 135 2.13 -6.31 2.59
CA TYR A 135 2.99 -5.52 3.47
C TYR A 135 3.04 -6.13 4.89
N SER A 136 1.90 -6.46 5.49
CA SER A 136 1.86 -7.04 6.84
C SER A 136 2.58 -8.39 6.90
N PHE A 137 2.42 -9.21 5.86
CA PHE A 137 3.17 -10.46 5.71
C PHE A 137 4.68 -10.21 5.56
N ALA A 138 5.08 -9.26 4.72
CA ALA A 138 6.47 -8.87 4.51
C ALA A 138 7.15 -8.41 5.79
N CYS A 139 6.49 -7.55 6.58
CA CYS A 139 6.99 -7.10 7.88
C CYS A 139 7.17 -8.26 8.86
N LYS A 140 6.21 -9.19 8.92
CA LYS A 140 6.32 -10.39 9.77
C LYS A 140 7.54 -11.23 9.39
N VAL A 141 7.74 -11.47 8.10
CA VAL A 141 8.90 -12.23 7.59
C VAL A 141 10.20 -11.51 7.91
N LYS A 142 10.32 -10.21 7.58
CA LYS A 142 11.52 -9.40 7.83
C LYS A 142 11.90 -9.35 9.32
N ARG A 143 10.90 -9.24 10.21
CA ARG A 143 11.12 -9.26 11.66
C ARG A 143 11.62 -10.62 12.14
N ASN A 144 11.02 -11.71 11.67
CA ASN A 144 11.45 -13.06 12.03
C ASN A 144 12.89 -13.33 11.58
N PHE A 145 13.27 -12.88 10.39
CA PHE A 145 14.67 -12.93 9.96
C PHE A 145 15.58 -12.12 10.89
N LYS A 146 15.21 -10.88 11.23
CA LYS A 146 16.02 -10.02 12.11
C LYS A 146 16.20 -10.59 13.53
N LEU A 147 15.23 -11.33 14.05
CA LEU A 147 15.29 -11.99 15.36
C LEU A 147 16.14 -13.27 15.37
N ASN A 148 16.33 -13.93 14.23
CA ASN A 148 17.13 -15.16 14.14
C ASN A 148 18.64 -14.92 14.01
N TYR A 149 19.08 -13.66 13.91
CA TYR A 149 20.48 -13.26 13.79
C TYR A 149 20.95 -12.38 14.97
N ILE A 150 20.20 -12.40 16.09
CA ILE A 150 20.56 -11.79 17.38
C ILE A 150 20.70 -12.93 18.39
#